data_AF-A0A2M6X0R3-F1
#
_entry.id   AF-A0A2M6X0R3-F1
#
_cell.length_a   1.000
_cell.length_b   1.000
_cell.length_c   1.000
_cell.angle_alpha   90.00
_cell.angle_beta   90.00
_cell.angle_gamma   90.00
#
_symmetry.space_group_name_H-M   'P 1'
#
loop_
_entity.id
_entity.type
_entity.pdbx_description
1 polymer ?
#
loop_
_entity_poly.entity_id
_entity_poly.type
_entity_poly.pdbx_seq_one_letter_code
_entity_poly.pdbx_strand_id
1 'polypeptide(L)'
;MKLYHHYKNKPYTYVGLARHSETLEEMVIYETRYDNDRGRVWVRPKQMFFESLQVGGQLVPRFKEIPLKINSIIDVTESDINIIAPLMAESFGEWNRIRPHGSSA
;
A
#
# COMPACT_ATOMS: atom_id res chain seq x y z
N MET A 1 3.96 -2.46 0.91
CA MET A 1 2.60 -1.89 1.00
C MET A 1 1.84 -2.61 2.10
N LYS A 2 1.22 -1.90 3.06
CA LYS A 2 0.43 -2.52 4.13
C LYS A 2 -1.06 -2.29 3.88
N LEU A 3 -1.84 -3.37 3.83
CA LEU A 3 -3.28 -3.33 3.64
C LEU A 3 -3.99 -3.51 4.99
N TYR A 4 -5.07 -2.76 5.20
CA TYR A 4 -5.91 -2.88 6.38
C TYR A 4 -7.37 -3.05 5.97
N HIS A 5 -8.12 -3.80 6.77
CA HIS A 5 -9.56 -3.92 6.67
C HIS A 5 -10.21 -3.24 7.87
N HIS A 6 -11.11 -2.30 7.62
CA HIS A 6 -11.92 -1.73 8.69
C HIS A 6 -12.97 -2.76 9.13
N TYR A 7 -13.35 -2.75 10.41
CA TYR A 7 -14.36 -3.67 10.95
C TYR A 7 -15.72 -3.61 10.21
N LYS A 8 -15.99 -2.53 9.47
CA LYS A 8 -17.15 -2.38 8.56
C LYS A 8 -16.93 -2.92 7.14
N ASN A 9 -15.99 -3.83 6.97
CA ASN A 9 -15.68 -4.49 5.71
C ASN A 9 -15.30 -3.58 4.54
N LYS A 10 -14.46 -2.57 4.79
CA LYS A 10 -13.90 -1.69 3.75
C LYS A 10 -12.37 -1.77 3.74
N PRO A 11 -11.72 -1.94 2.57
CA PRO A 11 -10.27 -2.04 2.45
C PRO A 11 -9.57 -0.68 2.38
N TYR A 12 -8.40 -0.58 3.00
CA TYR A 12 -7.59 0.63 3.06
C TYR A 12 -6.09 0.37 2.89
N THR A 13 -5.44 1.32 2.20
CA THR A 13 -4.01 1.61 2.12
C THR A 13 -3.43 2.22 3.37
N TYR A 14 -2.54 1.59 4.14
CA TYR A 14 -1.73 2.37 5.10
C TYR A 14 -0.61 3.11 4.37
N VAL A 15 -0.57 4.43 4.52
CA VAL A 15 0.44 5.30 3.89
C VAL A 15 1.59 5.55 4.86
N GLY A 16 1.30 5.99 6.08
CA GLY A 16 2.35 6.34 7.04
C GLY A 16 1.84 6.99 8.33
N LEU A 17 2.78 7.34 9.20
CA LEU A 17 2.53 8.21 10.35
C LEU A 17 2.83 9.67 9.99
N ALA A 18 2.08 10.58 10.57
CA ALA A 18 2.33 12.01 10.56
C ALA A 18 2.16 12.59 11.97
N ARG A 19 2.56 13.85 12.16
CA ARG A 19 2.28 14.59 13.39
C ARG A 19 1.35 15.75 13.07
N HIS A 20 0.32 15.92 13.90
CA HIS A 20 -0.54 17.10 13.85
C HIS A 20 0.28 18.34 14.25
N SER A 21 0.32 19.39 13.43
CA SER A 21 1.26 20.51 13.62
C SER A 21 1.04 21.27 14.93
N GLU A 22 -0.21 21.38 15.35
CA GLU A 22 -0.63 22.22 16.48
C GLU A 22 -0.53 21.48 17.82
N THR A 23 -0.62 20.14 17.80
CA THR A 23 -0.72 19.31 19.01
C THR A 23 0.40 18.29 19.13
N LEU A 24 1.16 18.08 18.04
CA LEU A 24 2.17 17.04 17.89
C LEU A 24 1.64 15.60 18.06
N GLU A 25 0.32 15.41 18.05
CA GLU A 25 -0.33 14.11 18.13
C GLU A 25 0.06 13.24 16.92
N GLU A 26 0.35 11.97 17.17
CA GLU A 26 0.62 11.01 16.10
C GLU A 26 -0.67 10.65 15.36
N MET A 27 -0.64 10.81 14.05
CA MET A 27 -1.75 10.52 13.15
C MET A 27 -1.36 9.42 12.17
N VAL A 28 -2.31 8.58 11.78
CA VAL A 28 -2.18 7.63 10.67
C VAL A 28 -2.78 8.25 9.43
N ILE A 29 -2.00 8.29 8.35
CA ILE A 29 -2.46 8.60 7.00
C ILE A 29 -2.77 7.29 6.27
N TYR A 30 -3.96 7.20 5.70
CA TYR A 30 -4.42 6.01 5.00
C TYR A 30 -5.36 6.35 3.82
N GLU A 31 -5.48 5.45 2.87
CA GLU A 31 -6.18 5.67 1.60
C GLU A 31 -7.29 4.64 1.37
N THR A 32 -8.45 5.04 0.86
CA THR A 32 -9.50 4.09 0.46
C THR A 32 -9.06 3.24 -0.73
N ARG A 33 -9.55 2.01 -0.80
CA ARG A 33 -9.40 1.12 -1.97
C ARG A 33 -10.74 0.80 -2.62
N TYR A 34 -11.62 1.79 -2.60
CA TYR A 34 -12.97 1.79 -3.16
C TYR A 34 -13.39 3.24 -3.46
N ASP A 35 -14.42 3.40 -4.30
CA ASP A 35 -14.95 4.72 -4.64
C ASP A 35 -15.59 5.39 -3.43
N ASN A 36 -15.11 6.59 -3.11
CA ASN A 36 -15.58 7.40 -2.00
C ASN A 36 -15.65 8.86 -2.44
N ASP A 37 -16.88 9.37 -2.56
CA ASP A 37 -17.20 10.73 -2.98
C ASP A 37 -16.65 11.80 -2.03
N ARG A 38 -16.41 11.45 -0.76
CA ARG A 38 -15.88 12.39 0.24
C ARG A 38 -14.37 12.55 0.19
N GLY A 39 -13.66 11.62 -0.44
CA GLY A 39 -12.21 11.68 -0.52
C GLY A 39 -11.53 10.32 -0.46
N ARG A 40 -10.34 10.30 -1.06
CA ARG A 40 -9.51 9.10 -1.19
C ARG A 40 -8.54 8.92 -0.03
N VAL A 41 -7.95 10.00 0.48
CA VAL A 41 -6.95 9.98 1.56
C VAL A 41 -7.57 10.53 2.85
N TRP A 42 -7.31 9.84 3.95
CA TRP A 42 -7.86 10.11 5.27
C TRP A 42 -6.73 10.20 6.30
N VAL A 43 -6.99 10.94 7.38
CA VAL A 43 -6.11 11.06 8.54
C VAL A 43 -6.91 10.77 9.81
N ARG A 44 -6.29 10.08 10.77
CA ARG A 44 -6.92 9.72 12.05
C ARG A 44 -5.89 9.64 13.17
N PRO A 45 -6.24 9.95 14.44
CA PRO A 45 -5.36 9.64 15.57
C PRO A 45 -4.85 8.21 15.55
N LYS A 46 -3.55 8.03 15.79
CA LYS A 46 -2.88 6.72 15.81
C LYS A 46 -3.54 5.77 16.79
N GLN A 47 -3.86 6.26 17.99
CA GLN A 47 -4.51 5.47 19.02
C GLN A 47 -5.86 4.93 18.54
N MET A 48 -6.70 5.77 17.92
CA MET A 48 -7.97 5.34 17.36
C MET A 48 -7.83 4.40 16.17
N PHE A 49 -6.77 4.53 15.37
CA PHE A 49 -6.55 3.63 14.24
C PHE A 49 -6.24 2.21 14.70
N PHE A 50 -5.39 2.06 15.73
CA PHE A 50 -4.95 0.76 16.24
C PHE A 50 -5.79 0.23 17.41
N GLU A 51 -6.87 0.92 17.79
CA GLU A 51 -7.74 0.46 18.88
C GLU A 51 -8.56 -0.77 18.51
N SER A 52 -9.06 -1.45 19.53
CA SER A 52 -10.10 -2.48 19.41
C SER A 52 -11.44 -1.94 19.89
N LEU A 53 -12.52 -2.41 19.27
CA LEU A 53 -13.90 -2.01 19.52
C LEU A 53 -14.75 -3.21 19.91
N GLN A 54 -15.76 -2.98 20.76
CA GLN A 54 -16.81 -3.96 20.99
C GLN A 54 -17.84 -3.89 19.86
N VAL A 55 -17.96 -4.96 19.08
CA VAL A 55 -18.90 -5.09 17.96
C VAL A 55 -19.61 -6.44 18.09
N GLY A 56 -20.92 -6.43 18.30
CA GLY A 56 -21.70 -7.66 18.45
C GLY A 56 -21.26 -8.53 19.63
N GLY A 57 -20.80 -7.92 20.73
CA GLY A 57 -20.29 -8.62 21.91
C GLY A 57 -18.87 -9.17 21.77
N GLN A 58 -18.19 -8.92 20.65
CA GLN A 58 -16.81 -9.33 20.42
C GLN A 58 -15.88 -8.13 20.33
N LEU A 59 -14.69 -8.26 20.94
CA LEU A 59 -13.63 -7.27 20.85
C LEU A 59 -12.84 -7.50 19.56
N VAL A 60 -12.91 -6.54 18.62
CA VAL A 60 -12.27 -6.63 17.30
C VAL A 60 -11.41 -5.40 17.00
N PRO A 61 -10.26 -5.52 16.32
CA PRO A 61 -9.49 -4.35 15.88
C PRO A 61 -10.34 -3.44 14.98
N ARG A 62 -10.28 -2.12 15.19
CA ARG A 62 -10.94 -1.16 14.30
C ARG A 62 -10.44 -1.32 12.86
N PHE A 63 -9.11 -1.43 12.71
CA PHE A 63 -8.43 -1.75 11.47
C PHE A 63 -7.56 -2.99 11.68
N LYS A 64 -7.86 -4.07 10.94
CA LYS A 64 -7.09 -5.31 10.96
C LYS A 64 -6.12 -5.35 9.79
N GLU A 65 -4.83 -5.56 10.06
CA GLU A 65 -3.83 -5.73 9.00
C GLU A 65 -4.11 -7.00 8.20
N ILE A 66 -4.04 -6.88 6.87
CA ILE A 66 -4.19 -7.98 5.93
C ILE A 66 -2.79 -8.41 5.49
N PRO A 67 -2.29 -9.57 5.92
CA PRO A 67 -1.00 -10.07 5.47
C PRO A 67 -1.08 -10.40 3.98
N LEU A 68 -0.19 -9.77 3.20
CA LEU A 68 0.00 -10.12 1.80
C LEU A 68 0.82 -11.40 1.72
N LYS A 69 0.24 -12.46 1.16
CA LYS A 69 0.95 -13.69 0.79
C LYS A 69 1.09 -13.72 -0.72
N ILE A 70 2.33 -13.68 -1.18
CA ILE A 70 2.64 -13.94 -2.59
C ILE A 70 2.74 -15.46 -2.71
N ASN A 71 1.69 -16.07 -3.27
CA ASN A 71 1.60 -17.53 -3.39
C ASN A 71 2.44 -18.09 -4.55
N SER A 72 2.74 -17.26 -5.54
CA SER A 72 3.68 -17.57 -6.61
C SER A 72 4.29 -16.28 -7.13
N ILE A 73 5.61 -16.30 -7.33
CA ILE A 73 6.28 -15.38 -8.24
C ILE A 73 6.41 -16.20 -9.52
N ILE A 74 5.77 -15.75 -10.59
CA ILE A 74 5.97 -16.37 -11.89
C ILE A 74 7.35 -15.92 -12.37
N ASP A 75 8.22 -16.88 -12.65
CA ASP A 75 9.49 -16.57 -13.29
C ASP A 75 9.19 -15.96 -14.67
N VAL A 76 9.70 -14.74 -14.89
CA VAL A 76 9.57 -14.06 -16.17
C VAL A 76 10.28 -14.92 -17.22
N THR A 77 9.54 -15.38 -18.21
CA THR A 77 10.10 -16.20 -19.28
C THR A 77 10.87 -15.32 -20.27
N GLU A 78 11.73 -15.94 -21.09
CA GLU A 78 12.40 -15.21 -22.18
C GLU A 78 11.40 -14.60 -23.17
N SER A 79 10.22 -15.22 -23.35
CA SER A 79 9.16 -14.65 -24.19
C SER A 79 8.60 -13.36 -23.58
N ASP A 80 8.39 -13.32 -22.27
CA ASP A 80 7.91 -12.12 -21.57
C ASP A 80 8.95 -10.98 -21.66
N ILE A 81 10.24 -11.32 -21.56
CA ILE A 81 11.34 -10.36 -21.68
C ILE A 81 11.36 -9.72 -23.08
N ASN A 82 11.19 -10.52 -24.13
CA ASN A 82 11.18 -10.01 -25.50
C ASN A 82 10.04 -9.01 -25.76
N ILE A 83 8.93 -9.13 -25.02
CA ILE A 83 7.80 -8.19 -25.10
C ILE A 83 8.07 -6.93 -24.27
N ILE A 84 8.66 -7.07 -23.07
CA ILE A 84 8.84 -5.97 -22.12
C ILE A 84 10.05 -5.10 -22.47
N ALA A 85 11.13 -5.68 -22.99
CA ALA A 85 12.38 -4.96 -23.24
C ALA A 85 12.22 -3.73 -24.17
N PRO A 86 11.47 -3.77 -25.29
CA PRO A 86 11.21 -2.58 -26.11
C PRO A 86 10.42 -1.50 -25.35
N LEU A 87 9.39 -1.88 -24.60
CA LEU A 87 8.56 -0.95 -23.81
C LEU A 87 9.37 -0.25 -22.71
N MET A 88 10.27 -0.99 -22.07
CA MET A 88 11.18 -0.45 -21.06
C MET A 88 12.23 0.45 -21.68
N ALA A 89 12.74 0.12 -22.88
CA ALA A 89 13.70 0.95 -23.60
C ALA A 89 13.13 2.32 -24.00
N GLU A 90 11.86 2.35 -24.44
CA GLU A 90 11.15 3.61 -24.75
C GLU A 90 10.93 4.49 -23.51
N SER A 91 10.68 3.87 -22.35
CA SER A 91 10.33 4.59 -21.11
C SER A 91 11.54 4.97 -20.25
N PHE A 92 12.61 4.17 -20.28
CA PHE A 92 13.73 4.25 -19.33
C PHE A 92 15.13 4.14 -19.97
N GLY A 93 15.24 4.02 -21.30
CA GLY A 93 16.51 3.74 -21.99
C GLY A 93 16.91 2.26 -21.94
N GLU A 94 18.06 1.90 -22.55
CA GLU A 94 18.46 0.48 -22.69
C GLU A 94 18.39 -0.29 -21.36
N TRP A 95 17.46 -1.24 -21.31
CA TRP A 95 17.19 -2.05 -20.13
C TRP A 95 17.98 -3.36 -20.20
N ASN A 96 18.94 -3.54 -19.29
CA ASN A 96 19.72 -4.77 -19.17
C ASN A 96 19.45 -5.46 -17.82
N ARG A 97 19.00 -6.72 -17.89
CA ARG A 97 18.64 -7.58 -16.75
C ARG A 97 19.78 -7.77 -15.72
N ILE A 98 21.03 -7.52 -16.10
CA ILE A 98 22.22 -7.68 -15.23
C ILE A 98 22.59 -6.37 -14.51
N ARG A 99 22.21 -5.20 -15.03
CA ARG A 99 22.52 -3.89 -14.43
C ARG A 99 21.31 -2.94 -14.50
N PRO A 100 20.43 -2.96 -13.49
CA PRO A 100 19.19 -2.16 -13.50
C PRO A 100 19.40 -0.66 -13.24
N HIS A 101 20.64 -0.20 -13.05
CA HIS A 101 20.98 1.22 -12.94
C HIS A 101 21.96 1.56 -14.05
N GLY A 102 21.50 2.38 -15.00
CA GLY A 102 22.34 2.94 -16.06
C GLY A 102 23.50 3.69 -15.43
N SER A 103 24.68 3.07 -15.47
CA SER A 103 25.93 3.76 -15.19
C SER A 103 26.33 4.42 -16.50
N SER A 104 26.13 5.73 -16.59
CA SER A 104 26.78 6.56 -17.60
C SER A 104 28.29 6.45 -17.41
N ALA A 105 28.97 5.89 -18.41
CA ALA A 105 30.39 6.11 -18.66
C ALA A 105 30.51 6.80 -20.02
#